data_AF-A0A505D9K6-F1
#
_entry.id   AF-A0A505D9K6-F1
#
_cell.length_a   1.000
_cell.length_b   1.000
_cell.length_c   1.000
_cell.angle_alpha   90.00
_cell.angle_beta   90.00
_cell.angle_gamma   90.00
#
_symmetry.space_group_name_H-M   'P 1'
#
loop_
_entity.id
_entity.type
_entity.pdbx_description
1 polymer ?
#
loop_
_entity_poly.entity_id
_entity_poly.type
_entity_poly.pdbx_seq_one_letter_code
_entity_poly.pdbx_strand_id
1 'polypeptide(L)' 'MAVRSEPHWFKSSYSGGSGTECVECAHSVDGALVRDSKVSGGPVVAVRVPAWRAFVRGLAGGALVSGSS' A
#
# COMPACT_ATOMS: atom_id res chain seq x y z
N MET A 1 -4.65 14.22 -22.21
CA MET A 1 -3.84 13.02 -21.89
C MET A 1 -3.20 13.25 -20.54
N ALA A 2 -3.61 12.52 -19.50
CA ALA A 2 -2.94 12.63 -18.19
C ALA A 2 -1.62 11.88 -18.28
N VAL A 3 -0.50 12.58 -18.14
CA VAL A 3 0.79 11.95 -17.90
C VAL A 3 0.67 11.16 -16.60
N ARG A 4 0.67 9.84 -16.67
CA ARG A 4 0.87 9.01 -15.49
C ARG A 4 2.37 9.06 -15.23
N SER A 5 2.80 9.95 -14.35
CA SER A 5 4.18 9.92 -13.86
C SER A 5 4.46 8.50 -13.36
N GLU A 6 5.58 7.93 -13.80
CA GLU A 6 6.00 6.61 -13.33
C GLU A 6 6.09 6.62 -11.80
N PRO A 7 5.60 5.58 -11.12
CA PRO A 7 5.63 5.53 -9.67
C PRO A 7 7.07 5.51 -9.15
N HIS A 8 7.39 6.46 -8.28
CA HIS A 8 8.67 6.53 -7.60
C HIS A 8 8.69 5.54 -6.44
N TRP A 9 9.27 4.36 -6.69
CA TRP A 9 9.38 3.27 -5.72
C TRP A 9 10.48 3.53 -4.69
N PHE A 10 10.17 3.26 -3.42
CA PHE A 10 11.13 3.28 -2.32
C PHE A 10 10.93 2.06 -1.41
N LYS A 11 12.02 1.58 -0.84
CA LYS A 11 11.99 0.49 0.15
C LYS A 11 11.57 1.02 1.52
N SER A 12 10.87 0.21 2.29
CA SER A 12 10.47 0.59 3.64
C SER A 12 11.69 0.68 4.58
N SER A 13 11.61 1.54 5.58
CA SER A 13 12.69 1.76 6.56
C SER A 13 12.94 0.56 7.49
N TYR A 14 12.03 -0.42 7.52
CA TYR A 14 12.18 -1.69 8.23
C TYR A 14 12.84 -2.78 7.37
N SER A 15 13.21 -2.48 6.12
CA SER A 15 13.91 -3.40 5.20
C SER A 15 15.41 -3.63 5.50
N GLY A 16 15.91 -3.15 6.65
CA GLY A 16 17.34 -3.11 6.97
C GLY A 16 17.89 -4.20 7.90
N GLY A 17 17.06 -5.08 8.47
CA GLY A 17 17.51 -6.12 9.41
C GLY A 17 17.50 -7.52 8.81
N SER A 18 18.67 -8.18 8.73
CA SER A 18 18.85 -9.60 8.38
C SER A 18 18.33 -10.11 7.02
N GLY A 19 17.96 -9.23 6.07
CA GLY A 19 17.70 -9.63 4.68
C GLY A 19 16.34 -10.29 4.42
N THR A 20 15.35 -10.07 5.27
CA THR A 20 14.07 -10.81 5.20
C THR A 20 12.90 -10.06 4.55
N GLU A 21 12.93 -8.74 4.34
CA GLU A 21 11.71 -8.02 3.94
C GLU A 21 11.69 -7.48 2.50
N CYS A 22 10.59 -7.80 1.81
CA CYS A 22 10.41 -7.81 0.36
C CYS A 22 9.44 -6.72 -0.13
N VAL A 23 9.35 -5.52 0.46
CA VAL A 23 8.30 -4.55 0.06
C VAL A 23 8.84 -3.21 -0.43
N GLU A 24 8.31 -2.75 -1.56
CA GLU A 24 8.47 -1.38 -2.07
C GLU A 24 7.12 -0.68 -2.11
N CYS A 25 7.15 0.62 -1.83
CA CYS A 25 5.98 1.48 -1.86
C CYS A 25 6.20 2.62 -2.85
N ALA A 26 5.11 3.14 -3.42
CA ALA A 26 5.13 4.37 -4.20
C ALA A 26 3.88 5.21 -3.92
N HIS A 27 4.05 6.53 -3.95
CA HIS A 27 2.92 7.46 -3.93
C HIS A 27 2.28 7.55 -5.30
N SER A 28 0.96 7.61 -5.33
CA SER A 28 0.16 7.85 -6.53
C SER A 28 -0.87 8.94 -6.26
N VAL A 29 -1.42 9.52 -7.32
CA VAL A 29 -2.49 10.53 -7.22
C VAL A 29 -3.70 10.00 -6.45
N ASP A 30 -3.95 8.70 -6.53
CA ASP A 30 -5.15 8.05 -6.00
C ASP A 30 -4.93 7.27 -4.69
N GLY A 31 -3.72 7.30 -4.14
CA GLY A 31 -3.34 6.57 -2.93
C GLY A 31 -1.92 6.02 -2.94
N ALA A 32 -1.71 4.83 -2.39
CA ALA A 32 -0.40 4.18 -2.34
C ALA A 32 -0.38 2.91 -3.18
N LEU A 33 0.77 2.63 -3.79
CA LEU A 33 1.07 1.38 -4.46
C LEU A 33 2.05 0.59 -3.59
N VAL A 34 1.84 -0.72 -3.47
CA VAL A 34 2.71 -1.63 -2.73
C VAL A 34 3.02 -2.83 -3.63
N ARG A 35 4.29 -3.23 -3.69
CA ARG A 35 4.70 -4.43 -4.41
C ARG A 35 5.78 -5.19 -3.67
N ASP A 36 6.01 -6.42 -4.12
CA ASP A 36 7.12 -7.21 -3.67
C ASP A 36 8.44 -6.74 -4.34
N SER A 37 9.47 -6.38 -3.55
CA SER A 37 10.79 -5.95 -4.03
C SER A 37 11.55 -7.05 -4.75
N LYS A 38 11.32 -8.32 -4.42
CA LYS A 38 11.99 -9.49 -5.03
C LYS A 38 11.34 -9.85 -6.37
N VAL A 39 10.07 -9.49 -6.56
CA VAL A 39 9.31 -9.71 -7.79
C VAL A 39 8.85 -8.37 -8.37
N SER A 40 9.79 -7.56 -8.85
CA SER A 40 9.54 -6.19 -9.34
C SER A 40 8.55 -6.09 -10.51
N GLY A 41 8.40 -7.16 -11.30
CA GLY A 41 7.37 -7.31 -12.35
C GLY A 41 6.09 -8.02 -11.91
N GLY A 42 5.97 -8.32 -10.61
CA GLY A 42 4.84 -9.02 -10.02
C GLY A 42 3.63 -8.11 -9.76
N PRO A 43 2.57 -8.65 -9.13
CA PRO A 43 1.37 -7.89 -8.83
C PRO A 43 1.63 -6.67 -7.95
N VAL A 44 0.92 -5.58 -8.25
CA VAL A 44 0.93 -4.34 -7.47
C VAL A 44 -0.41 -4.19 -6.76
N VAL A 45 -0.37 -4.01 -5.44
CA VAL A 45 -1.55 -3.71 -4.63
C VAL A 45 -1.75 -2.20 -4.59
N ALA A 46 -2.93 -1.72 -4.98
CA ALA A 46 -3.29 -0.31 -4.92
C ALA A 46 -4.19 -0.05 -3.70
N VAL A 47 -3.68 0.72 -2.74
CA VAL A 47 -4.43 1.19 -1.58
C VAL A 47 -5.01 2.56 -1.90
N ARG A 48 -6.29 2.60 -2.23
CA ARG A 48 -7.00 3.85 -2.58
C ARG A 48 -7.26 4.72 -1.35
N VAL A 49 -7.11 6.03 -1.48
CA VAL A 49 -7.40 7.02 -0.41
C VAL A 49 -8.77 6.82 0.28
N PRO A 50 -9.91 6.69 -0.43
CA PRO A 50 -11.21 6.53 0.22
C PRO A 50 -11.32 5.25 1.06
N ALA A 51 -10.74 4.14 0.58
CA ALA A 51 -10.75 2.87 1.30
C ALA A 51 -9.90 2.94 2.58
N TRP A 52 -8.70 3.51 2.50
CA TRP A 52 -7.84 3.72 3.66
C TRP A 52 -8.50 4.60 4.72
N ARG A 53 -9.16 5.70 4.30
CA ARG A 53 -9.90 6.57 5.21
C ARG A 53 -11.07 5.86 5.88
N ALA A 54 -11.81 5.03 5.15
CA ALA A 54 -12.91 4.24 5.72
C ALA A 54 -12.39 3.24 6.76
N PHE A 55 -11.30 2.55 6.46
CA PHE A 55 -10.64 1.63 7.37
C PHE A 55 -10.22 2.31 8.68
N VAL A 56 -9.49 3.43 8.61
CA VAL A 56 -9.04 4.17 9.81
C VAL A 56 -10.21 4.67 10.64
N ARG A 57 -11.28 5.19 10.00
CA ARG A 57 -12.50 5.59 10.72
C ARG A 57 -13.16 4.41 11.43
N GLY A 58 -13.20 3.24 10.78
CA GLY A 58 -13.74 2.02 11.38
C GLY A 58 -12.95 1.56 12.60
N LEU A 59 -11.61 1.66 12.57
CA LEU A 59 -10.76 1.37 13.73
C LEU A 59 -11.01 2.37 14.87
N ALA A 60 -11.02 3.67 14.57
CA ALA A 60 -11.22 4.72 15.56
C ALA A 60 -12.63 4.68 16.19
N GLY A 61 -13.64 4.26 15.44
CA GLY A 61 -15.03 4.16 15.90
C GLY A 61 -15.41 2.81 16.51
N GLY A 62 -14.48 1.84 16.64
CA GLY A 62 -14.79 0.49 17.13
C GLY A 62 -15.74 -0.31 16.23
N ALA A 63 -15.96 0.14 14.99
CA ALA A 63 -17.00 -0.32 14.08
C ALA A 63 -16.46 -1.22 12.96
N LEU A 64 -15.21 -1.70 13.04
CA LEU A 64 -14.81 -2.87 12.26
C LEU A 64 -15.51 -4.10 12.84
N VAL A 65 -16.83 -4.18 12.65
CA VAL A 65 -17.54 -5.45 12.81
C VAL A 65 -16.94 -6.38 11.76
N SER A 66 -16.25 -7.42 12.25
CA SER A 66 -15.94 -8.58 11.43
C SER A 66 -17.24 -9.00 10.75
N GLY A 67 -17.23 -9.06 9.41
CA GLY A 67 -18.41 -9.44 8.65
C GLY A 67 -19.05 -10.68 9.27
N SER A 68 -20.34 -10.57 9.57
CA SER A 68 -21.19 -11.73 9.82
C SER A 68 -21.18 -12.58 8.55
N SER A 69 -20.74 -13.83 8.69
CA SER A 69 -21.11 -14.90 7.77
C SER A 69 -22.63 -15.04 7.68
#